data_AF-A0A850WB79-F1
#
_entry.id   AF-A0A850WB79-F1
#
_cell.length_a   1.000
_cell.length_b   1.000
_cell.length_c   1.000
_cell.angle_alpha   90.00
_cell.angle_beta   90.00
_cell.angle_gamma   90.00
#
_symmetry.space_group_name_H-M   'P 1'
#
loop_
_entity.id
_entity.type
_entity.pdbx_description
1 polymer ?
#
loop_
_entity_poly.entity_id
_entity_poly.type
_entity_poly.pdbx_seq_one_letter_code
_entity_poly.pdbx_strand_id
1 'polypeptide(L)' 'RWASEKKLAELVDPAPEVLAGGGHPPGQRQLPGILKIFGGGISRGANYKSVLATPRSTARQLVREALERYGLAPEEG' A
#
# COMPACT_ATOMS: atom_id res chain seq x y z
N ARG A 1 -18.86 15.46 -19.94
CA ARG A 1 -17.39 15.24 -19.98
C ARG A 1 -16.80 15.88 -18.72
N TRP A 2 -16.32 15.06 -17.79
CA TRP A 2 -15.87 15.47 -16.45
C TRP A 2 -14.45 16.04 -16.50
N ALA A 3 -14.16 17.10 -15.74
CA ALA A 3 -12.94 17.91 -15.82
C ALA A 3 -11.65 17.22 -15.29
N SER A 4 -11.66 15.92 -14.97
CA SER A 4 -10.48 15.19 -14.49
C SER A 4 -9.53 14.70 -15.59
N GLU A 5 -9.94 14.71 -16.87
CA GLU A 5 -9.12 14.12 -17.94
C GLU A 5 -7.85 14.95 -18.24
N LYS A 6 -7.90 16.28 -18.03
CA LYS A 6 -6.75 17.17 -18.30
C LYS A 6 -5.66 17.12 -17.24
N LYS A 7 -5.94 16.58 -16.05
CA LYS A 7 -4.94 16.46 -14.97
C LYS A 7 -4.10 15.19 -15.08
N LEU A 8 -4.44 14.28 -16.00
CA LEU A 8 -3.70 13.04 -16.24
C LEU A 8 -2.46 13.26 -17.13
N ALA A 9 -2.50 14.24 -18.04
CA ALA A 9 -1.39 14.55 -18.94
C ALA A 9 -0.22 15.27 -18.24
N GLU A 10 -0.49 15.96 -17.13
CA GLU A 10 0.54 16.60 -16.29
C GLU A 10 1.23 15.60 -15.34
N LEU A 11 0.70 14.38 -15.23
CA LEU A 11 1.31 13.29 -14.47
C LEU A 11 2.17 12.41 -15.40
N VAL A 12 3.04 13.05 -16.18
CA VAL A 12 4.12 12.35 -16.87
C VAL A 12 5.31 12.29 -15.91
N ASP A 13 5.59 11.10 -15.39
CA ASP A 13 6.78 10.85 -14.56
C ASP A 13 8.05 11.26 -15.35
N PRO A 14 8.97 12.04 -14.76
CA PRO A 14 10.28 12.24 -15.37
C PRO A 14 11.01 10.89 -15.44
N ALA A 15 11.71 10.70 -16.57
CA ALA A 15 12.31 9.47 -17.08
C ALA A 15 13.01 8.55 -16.03
N PRO A 16 13.07 7.23 -16.30
CA PRO A 16 13.61 6.21 -15.39
C PRO A 16 15.15 6.17 -15.40
N GLU A 17 15.83 7.32 -15.29
CA GLU A 17 17.30 7.38 -15.28
C GLU A 17 17.92 7.27 -13.88
N VAL A 18 17.13 7.08 -12.82
CA VAL A 18 17.64 6.86 -11.44
C VAL A 18 17.47 5.40 -11.01
N LEU A 19 17.81 4.46 -11.90
CA LEU A 19 17.96 3.04 -11.55
C LEU A 19 19.43 2.66 -11.22
N ALA A 20 20.35 3.61 -11.24
CA ALA A 20 21.76 3.38 -10.88
C ALA A 20 22.11 4.12 -9.59
N GLY A 21 21.84 3.51 -8.43
CA GLY A 21 22.45 3.90 -7.15
C GLY A 21 21.48 4.20 -6.01
N GLY A 22 20.87 3.16 -5.42
CA GLY A 22 20.59 3.01 -3.98
C GLY A 22 19.96 4.15 -3.15
N GLY A 23 19.45 5.22 -3.75
CA GLY A 23 19.05 6.44 -3.06
C GLY A 23 17.68 6.93 -3.53
N HIS A 24 16.64 6.56 -2.81
CA HIS A 24 15.30 7.10 -3.01
C HIS A 24 15.28 8.62 -2.73
N PRO A 25 14.55 9.45 -3.50
CA PRO A 25 14.52 10.90 -3.34
C PRO A 25 14.09 11.33 -1.92
N PRO A 26 14.69 12.41 -1.37
CA PRO A 26 14.33 12.93 -0.05
C PRO A 26 12.89 13.47 -0.10
N GLY A 27 11.95 12.69 0.43
CA GLY A 27 10.54 13.05 0.50
C GLY A 27 9.59 11.85 0.42
N GLN A 28 9.92 10.84 -0.37
CA GLN A 28 9.07 9.65 -0.49
C GLN A 28 9.28 8.64 0.65
N ARG A 29 10.42 8.68 1.38
CA ARG A 29 10.70 7.78 2.52
C ARG A 29 9.80 7.98 3.74
N GLN A 30 8.97 9.02 3.80
CA GLN A 30 8.26 9.42 5.03
C GLN A 30 6.73 9.47 4.91
N LEU A 31 6.16 9.21 3.73
CA LEU A 31 4.72 9.32 3.52
C LEU A 31 4.01 7.99 3.82
N PRO A 32 2.84 8.02 4.47
CA PRO A 32 2.00 6.84 4.60
C PRO A 32 1.45 6.41 3.23
N GLY A 33 1.30 5.10 3.03
CA GLY A 33 0.72 4.49 1.83
C GLY A 33 -0.39 3.50 2.18
N ILE A 34 -1.16 3.08 1.17
CA ILE A 34 -2.21 2.07 1.33
C ILE A 34 -1.78 0.77 0.66
N LEU A 35 -1.71 -0.32 1.42
CA LEU A 35 -1.44 -1.67 0.93
C LEU A 35 -2.75 -2.41 0.65
N LYS A 36 -2.83 -3.05 -0.52
CA LYS A 36 -3.89 -4.01 -0.85
C LYS A 36 -3.41 -5.40 -0.49
N ILE A 37 -3.97 -6.01 0.55
CA ILE A 37 -3.61 -7.35 1.00
C ILE A 37 -4.66 -8.32 0.48
N PHE A 38 -4.23 -9.36 -0.23
CA PHE A 38 -5.11 -10.37 -0.82
C PHE A 38 -5.26 -11.56 0.12
N GLY A 39 -6.52 -11.96 0.36
CA GLY A 39 -6.87 -13.07 1.26
C GLY A 39 -7.16 -14.38 0.54
N GLY A 40 -6.74 -14.54 -0.71
CA GLY A 40 -7.10 -15.71 -1.53
C GLY A 40 -6.69 -17.07 -0.92
N GLY A 41 -5.59 -17.09 -0.16
CA GLY A 41 -5.14 -18.27 0.60
C GLY A 41 -5.77 -18.42 1.99
N ILE A 42 -6.55 -17.42 2.44
CA ILE A 42 -7.19 -17.38 3.76
C ILE A 42 -8.64 -17.86 3.65
N SER A 43 -9.39 -17.33 2.68
CA SER A 43 -10.76 -17.75 2.40
C SER A 43 -11.03 -17.66 0.90
N ARG A 44 -11.65 -18.71 0.36
CA ARG A 44 -11.93 -18.83 -1.07
C ARG A 44 -12.89 -17.71 -1.49
N GLY A 45 -12.47 -16.89 -2.46
CA GLY A 45 -13.24 -15.73 -2.92
C GLY A 45 -13.10 -14.48 -2.04
N ALA A 46 -12.16 -14.46 -1.08
CA ALA A 46 -11.89 -13.27 -0.29
C ALA A 46 -11.39 -12.11 -1.17
N ASN A 47 -12.06 -10.96 -1.06
CA ASN A 47 -11.60 -9.70 -1.63
C ASN A 47 -10.34 -9.19 -0.91
N TYR A 48 -9.63 -8.26 -1.54
CA TYR A 48 -8.51 -7.59 -0.87
C TYR A 48 -9.01 -6.71 0.28
N LYS A 49 -8.14 -6.47 1.27
CA LYS A 49 -8.35 -5.48 2.33
C LYS A 49 -7.27 -4.40 2.24
N SER A 50 -7.67 -3.16 2.45
CA SER A 50 -6.77 -2.01 2.49
C SER A 50 -6.18 -1.86 3.89
N VAL A 51 -4.86 -1.74 3.99
CA VAL A 51 -4.12 -1.50 5.24
C VAL A 51 -3.29 -0.23 5.09
N LEU A 52 -3.28 0.61 6.14
CA LEU A 52 -2.42 1.79 6.17
C LEU A 52 -1.00 1.37 6.51
N ALA A 53 -0.03 1.65 5.64
CA ALA A 53 1.38 1.43 5.92
C ALA A 53 2.08 2.77 6.12
N THR A 54 2.93 2.82 7.14
CA THR A 54 3.89 3.91 7.32
C THR A 54 5.29 3.35 7.13
N PRO A 55 6.30 4.22 6.91
CA PRO A 55 7.70 3.80 6.85
C PRO A 55 8.22 3.12 8.12
N ARG A 56 7.49 3.24 9.25
CA ARG A 56 7.80 2.58 10.53
C ARG A 56 6.98 1.32 10.78
N SER A 57 6.03 1.00 9.91
CA SER A 57 5.17 -0.19 10.05
C SER A 57 5.99 -1.45 9.77
N THR A 58 6.01 -2.37 10.72
CA THR A 58 6.64 -3.68 10.55
C THR A 58 5.69 -4.65 9.85
N ALA A 59 6.24 -5.69 9.23
CA ALA A 59 5.43 -6.75 8.61
C ALA A 59 4.43 -7.37 9.59
N ARG A 60 4.84 -7.59 10.85
CA ARG A 60 3.96 -8.13 11.90
C ARG A 60 2.75 -7.24 12.19
N GLN A 61 2.96 -5.93 12.26
CA GLN A 61 1.87 -4.97 12.48
C GLN A 61 0.90 -4.97 11.30
N LEU A 62 1.42 -4.93 10.07
CA LEU A 62 0.60 -4.95 8.86
C LEU A 62 -0.22 -6.24 8.73
N VAL A 63 0.38 -7.39 9.05
CA VAL A 63 -0.31 -8.69 9.04
C VAL A 63 -1.39 -8.74 10.12
N ARG A 64 -1.13 -8.25 11.33
CA ARG A 64 -2.15 -8.16 12.38
C ARG A 64 -3.36 -7.34 11.92
N GLU A 65 -3.12 -6.14 11.41
CA GLU A 65 -4.17 -5.25 10.92
C GLU A 65 -4.96 -5.85 9.73
N ALA A 66 -4.29 -6.68 8.91
CA ALA A 66 -4.94 -7.43 7.86
C ALA A 66 -5.86 -8.51 8.43
N LEU A 67 -5.37 -9.31 9.39
CA LEU A 67 -6.14 -10.39 10.02
C LEU A 67 -7.36 -9.84 10.75
N GLU A 68 -7.24 -8.73 11.47
CA GLU A 68 -8.36 -8.00 12.08
C GLU A 68 -9.43 -7.65 11.02
N ARG A 69 -9.03 -7.08 9.88
CA ARG A 69 -9.96 -6.74 8.79
C ARG A 69 -10.57 -7.94 8.06
N TYR A 70 -9.93 -9.10 8.19
CA TYR A 70 -10.46 -10.38 7.72
C TYR A 70 -11.31 -11.09 8.77
N GLY A 71 -11.41 -10.58 10.01
CA GLY A 71 -12.15 -11.21 11.10
C GLY A 71 -11.44 -12.44 11.68
N LEU A 72 -10.11 -12.48 11.62
CA LEU A 72 -9.26 -13.61 12.03
C LEU A 72 -8.25 -13.21 13.10
N ALA A 73 -8.43 -12.06 13.73
CA ALA A 73 -7.60 -11.68 14.86
C ALA A 73 -7.82 -12.70 16.00
N PRO A 74 -6.75 -13.20 16.63
CA PRO A 74 -6.90 -13.97 17.85
C PRO A 74 -7.57 -13.08 18.91
N GLU A 75 -8.55 -13.61 19.63
CA GLU A 75 -9.12 -12.96 20.81
C GLU A 75 -7.95 -12.62 21.75
N GLU A 76 -7.78 -11.35 22.12
CA GLU A 76 -6.85 -10.98 23.21
C GLU A 76 -7.42 -11.56 24.51
N GLY A 77 -6.96 -12.76 24.86
CA GLY A 77 -7.23 -13.42 26.13
C GLY A 77 -6.36 -12.91 27.26
#